data_AF-A0A4Q3WV60-F1
#
_entry.id   AF-A0A4Q3WV60-F1
#
_cell.length_a   1.000
_cell.length_b   1.000
_cell.length_c   1.000
_cell.angle_alpha   90.00
_cell.angle_beta   90.00
_cell.angle_gamma   90.00
#
_symmetry.space_group_name_H-M   'P 1'
#
loop_
_entity.id
_entity.type
_entity.pdbx_description
1 polymer ?
#
loop_
_entity_poly.entity_id
_entity_poly.type
_entity_poly.pdbx_seq_one_letter_code
_entity_poly.pdbx_strand_id
1 'polypeptide(L)'
;MDADFEIVAPQPVVPSPPSPDEISRGDYWSLLECEGRYVLEYISGEMFGRLRQLVVTEEEAQQLKRGDVEAEQVIIAHGES
;
A
#
# COMPACT_ATOMS: atom_id res chain seq x y z
N MET A 1 -32.52 27.39 40.28
CA MET A 1 -32.98 26.70 39.04
C MET A 1 -31.77 26.76 38.16
N ASP A 2 -30.95 25.72 38.24
CA ASP A 2 -29.59 25.70 37.73
C ASP A 2 -29.58 24.65 36.64
N ALA A 3 -29.40 25.12 35.40
CA ALA A 3 -29.31 24.26 34.24
C ALA A 3 -27.89 23.70 34.21
N ASP A 4 -27.75 22.44 34.63
CA ASP A 4 -26.52 21.67 34.44
C ASP A 4 -26.40 21.36 32.94
N PHE A 5 -25.54 22.11 32.26
CA PHE A 5 -25.23 21.89 30.85
C PHE A 5 -24.02 20.95 30.79
N GLU A 6 -24.26 19.66 30.63
CA GLU A 6 -23.21 18.69 30.36
C GLU A 6 -22.55 19.02 29.01
N ILE A 7 -21.32 19.56 29.06
CA ILE A 7 -20.49 19.75 27.87
C ILE A 7 -19.96 18.39 27.46
N VAL A 8 -20.64 17.72 26.52
CA VAL A 8 -20.16 16.48 25.91
C VAL A 8 -18.98 16.82 25.00
N ALA A 9 -17.77 16.49 25.43
CA ALA A 9 -16.58 16.62 24.59
C ALA A 9 -16.78 15.84 23.28
N PRO A 10 -16.50 16.43 22.10
CA PRO A 10 -16.62 15.73 20.83
C PRO A 10 -15.68 14.51 20.88
N GLN A 11 -16.26 13.32 20.75
CA GLN A 11 -15.44 12.12 20.75
C GLN A 11 -14.46 12.19 19.57
N PRO A 12 -13.18 11.86 19.77
CA PRO A 12 -12.21 11.84 18.69
C PRO A 12 -12.73 10.90 17.60
N VAL A 13 -12.92 11.43 16.40
CA VAL A 13 -13.31 10.64 15.23
C VAL A 13 -12.11 9.76 14.92
N VAL A 14 -12.06 8.57 15.51
CA VAL A 14 -11.05 7.57 15.18
C VAL A 14 -11.33 7.19 13.73
N PRO A 15 -10.43 7.47 12.77
CA PRO A 15 -10.67 7.07 11.39
C PRO A 15 -10.85 5.55 11.39
N SER A 16 -12.03 5.09 10.99
CA SER A 16 -12.30 3.67 10.83
C SER A 16 -11.23 3.08 9.91
N PRO A 17 -10.65 1.91 10.24
CA PRO A 17 -9.81 1.22 9.27
C PRO A 17 -10.61 1.03 7.98
N PRO A 18 -9.97 1.22 6.80
CA PRO A 18 -10.66 1.09 5.52
C PRO A 18 -11.36 -0.26 5.45
N SER A 19 -12.57 -0.27 4.89
CA SER A 19 -13.36 -1.49 4.82
C SER A 19 -12.70 -2.46 3.84
N PRO A 20 -12.68 -3.78 4.10
CA PRO A 20 -12.04 -4.75 3.22
C PRO A 20 -12.62 -4.78 1.79
N ASP A 21 -13.79 -4.17 1.57
CA ASP A 21 -14.42 -3.94 0.26
C ASP A 21 -13.76 -2.83 -0.59
N GLU A 22 -12.80 -2.07 -0.05
CA GLU A 22 -12.00 -1.10 -0.81
C GLU A 22 -10.83 -1.75 -1.58
N ILE A 23 -10.67 -3.07 -1.49
CA ILE A 23 -9.66 -3.80 -2.23
C ILE A 23 -10.25 -4.30 -3.55
N SER A 24 -10.27 -3.42 -4.56
CA SER A 24 -9.88 -3.69 -5.95
C SER A 24 -10.69 -2.87 -6.96
N ARG A 25 -10.07 -1.83 -7.53
CA ARG A 25 -10.39 -1.33 -8.88
C ARG A 25 -9.14 -0.77 -9.55
N GLY A 26 -8.21 -1.65 -9.88
CA GLY A 26 -7.05 -1.28 -10.69
C GLY A 26 -5.91 -2.25 -10.48
N ASP A 27 -5.03 -2.30 -11.46
CA ASP A 27 -3.77 -3.00 -11.31
C ASP A 27 -2.84 -2.16 -10.42
N TYR A 28 -2.11 -2.81 -9.52
CA TYR A 28 -1.15 -2.13 -8.66
C TYR A 28 0.07 -3.00 -8.37
N TRP A 29 1.17 -2.37 -7.97
CA TRP A 29 2.36 -3.05 -7.51
C TRP A 29 2.41 -3.06 -5.99
N SER A 30 2.71 -4.23 -5.42
CA SER A 30 2.83 -4.45 -3.99
C SER A 30 4.25 -4.90 -3.66
N LEU A 31 4.85 -4.32 -2.61
CA LEU A 31 6.17 -4.74 -2.13
C LEU A 31 6.00 -5.78 -1.02
N LEU A 32 6.55 -6.97 -1.25
CA LEU A 32 6.55 -8.10 -0.33
C LEU A 32 7.98 -8.39 0.16
N GLU A 33 8.09 -8.89 1.39
CA GLU A 33 9.34 -9.39 1.95
C GLU A 33 9.20 -10.90 2.18
N CYS A 34 9.98 -11.69 1.45
CA CYS A 34 9.93 -13.15 1.48
C CYS A 34 11.34 -13.71 1.73
N GLU A 35 11.52 -14.42 2.84
CA GLU A 35 12.78 -15.12 3.19
C GLU A 35 14.04 -14.23 3.11
N GLY A 36 13.91 -12.95 3.51
CA GLY A 36 15.01 -11.97 3.45
C GLY A 36 15.28 -11.38 2.07
N ARG A 37 14.36 -11.55 1.11
CA ARG A 37 14.37 -10.88 -0.19
C ARG A 37 13.16 -9.97 -0.31
N TYR A 38 13.31 -8.90 -1.08
CA TYR A 38 12.23 -7.98 -1.40
C TYR A 38 11.73 -8.24 -2.81
N VAL A 39 10.42 -8.35 -2.97
CA VAL A 39 9.77 -8.68 -4.24
C VAL A 39 8.67 -7.67 -4.50
N LEU A 40 8.76 -6.96 -5.63
CA LEU A 40 7.66 -6.22 -6.20
C LEU A 40 6.76 -7.19 -6.96
N GLU A 41 5.53 -7.35 -6.51
CA GLU A 41 4.51 -8.18 -7.12
C GLU A 41 3.45 -7.30 -7.78
N TYR A 42 3.17 -7.56 -9.06
CA TYR A 42 2.07 -6.95 -9.78
C TYR A 42 0.79 -7.71 -9.47
N ILE A 43 -0.16 -7.01 -8.86
CA ILE A 43 -1.48 -7.52 -8.55
C ILE A 43 -2.44 -6.89 -9.55
N SER A 44 -2.87 -7.71 -10.51
CA SER A 44 -3.88 -7.31 -11.48
C SER A 44 -5.28 -7.50 -10.90
N GLY A 45 -6.18 -6.58 -11.26
CA GLY A 45 -7.61 -6.72 -10.95
C GLY A 45 -8.33 -7.77 -11.82
N GLU A 46 -7.67 -8.30 -12.85
CA GLU A 46 -8.25 -9.29 -13.76
C GLU A 46 -8.08 -10.73 -13.23
N MET A 47 -9.14 -11.55 -13.34
CA MET A 47 -9.13 -12.97 -12.91
C MET A 47 -8.04 -13.83 -13.60
N PHE A 48 -7.42 -13.34 -14.68
CA PHE A 48 -6.37 -14.01 -15.44
C PHE A 48 -5.14 -13.13 -15.65
N GLY A 49 -4.96 -12.10 -14.81
CA GLY A 49 -3.80 -11.22 -14.88
C GLY A 49 -2.49 -12.02 -14.81
N ARG A 50 -1.54 -11.68 -15.69
CA ARG A 50 -0.22 -12.31 -15.67
C ARG A 50 0.52 -11.86 -14.42
N LEU A 51 0.78 -12.79 -13.50
CA LEU A 51 1.62 -12.51 -12.33
C LEU A 51 3.00 -12.04 -12.81
N ARG A 52 3.37 -10.80 -12.46
CA ARG A 52 4.73 -10.29 -12.64
C ARG A 52 5.34 -10.10 -11.26
N GLN A 53 6.54 -10.63 -11.08
CA GLN A 53 7.30 -10.51 -9.85
C GLN A 53 8.71 -10.03 -10.21
N LEU A 54 9.17 -9.00 -9.52
CA LEU A 54 10.49 -8.44 -9.67
C LEU A 54 11.21 -8.49 -8.33
N VAL A 55 12.32 -9.21 -8.26
CA VAL A 55 13.16 -9.22 -7.06
C VAL A 55 13.98 -7.94 -7.05
N VAL A 56 13.80 -7.14 -6.01
CA VAL A 56 14.51 -5.87 -5.82
C VAL A 56 15.51 -5.99 -4.69
N THR A 57 16.51 -5.11 -4.71
CA THR A 57 17.49 -4.98 -3.64
C THR A 57 16.86 -4.41 -2.37
N GLU A 58 17.52 -4.60 -1.22
CA GLU A 58 17.09 -3.97 0.03
C GLU A 58 17.04 -2.45 -0.08
N GLU A 59 18.00 -1.84 -0.79
CA GLU A 59 18.06 -0.40 -0.98
C GLU A 59 16.82 0.11 -1.74
N GLU A 60 16.45 -0.53 -2.86
CA GLU A 60 15.26 -0.19 -3.63
C GLU A 60 13.97 -0.38 -2.81
N ALA A 61 13.89 -1.47 -2.05
CA ALA A 61 12.77 -1.73 -1.16
C ALA A 61 12.62 -0.65 -0.08
N GLN A 62 13.73 -0.16 0.49
CA GLN A 62 13.71 0.94 1.46
C GLN A 62 13.29 2.26 0.81
N GLN A 63 13.75 2.56 -0.41
CA GLN A 63 13.34 3.74 -1.15
C GLN A 63 11.82 3.71 -1.45
N LEU A 64 11.29 2.56 -1.87
CA LEU A 64 9.85 2.34 -2.08
C LEU A 64 9.05 2.51 -0.79
N LYS A 65 9.51 1.94 0.33
CA LYS A 65 8.87 2.07 1.64
C LYS A 65 8.82 3.52 2.15
N ARG A 66 9.83 4.32 1.80
CA ARG A 66 9.90 5.75 2.16
C ARG A 66 9.09 6.64 1.22
N GLY A 67 8.71 6.13 0.04
CA GLY A 67 8.09 6.92 -1.02
C GLY A 67 9.08 7.81 -1.76
N ASP A 68 10.39 7.52 -1.65
CA ASP A 68 11.45 8.24 -2.36
C ASP A 68 11.43 7.91 -3.87
N VAL A 69 10.97 6.71 -4.22
CA VAL A 69 10.82 6.22 -5.59
C VAL A 69 9.51 5.47 -5.76
N GLU A 70 8.99 5.45 -6.99
CA GLU A 70 7.80 4.67 -7.36
C GLU A 70 8.18 3.30 -7.93
N ALA A 71 7.28 2.31 -7.80
CA ALA A 71 7.51 0.95 -8.31
C ALA A 71 7.85 0.95 -9.81
N GLU A 72 7.20 1.79 -10.61
CA GLU A 72 7.43 1.90 -12.05
C GLU A 72 8.88 2.29 -12.38
N GLN A 73 9.48 3.19 -11.60
CA GLN A 73 10.86 3.63 -11.80
C GLN A 73 11.85 2.48 -11.52
N VAL A 74 11.58 1.68 -10.49
CA VAL A 74 12.38 0.49 -10.16
C VAL A 74 12.26 -0.55 -11.26
N ILE A 75 11.06 -0.80 -11.78
CA ILE A 75 10.81 -1.75 -12.87
C ILE A 75 11.59 -1.37 -14.14
N ILE A 76 11.54 -0.10 -14.52
CA ILE A 76 12.30 0.43 -15.67
C ILE A 76 13.82 0.26 -15.47
N ALA A 77 14.32 0.52 -14.26
CA ALA A 77 15.75 0.37 -13.94
C ALA A 77 16.24 -1.09 -14.07
N HIS A 78 15.37 -2.07 -13.82
CA HIS A 78 15.65 -3.50 -14.04
C HIS A 78 15.52 -3.94 -15.50
N GLY A 79 15.08 -3.06 -16.40
CA GLY A 79 14.98 -3.33 -17.84
C GLY A 79 13.73 -4.14 -18.23
N GLU A 80 12.73 -4.24 -17.35
CA GLU A 80 11.44 -4.83 -17.69
C GLU A 80 10.57 -3.78 -18.40
N SER A 81 10.50 -3.86 -19.74
CA SER A 81 9.59 -3.08 -20.60
C SER A 81 8.32 -3.86 -20.96
#